data_AF-A0A1V4BN17-F1
#
_entry.id   AF-A0A1V4BN17-F1
#
_cell.length_a   1.000
_cell.length_b   1.000
_cell.length_c   1.000
_cell.angle_alpha   90.00
_cell.angle_beta   90.00
_cell.angle_gamma   90.00
#
_symmetry.space_group_name_H-M   'P 1'
#
loop_
_entity.id
_entity.type
_entity.pdbx_description
1 polymer ?
#
loop_
_entity_poly.entity_id
_entity_poly.type
_entity_poly.pdbx_seq_one_letter_code
_entity_poly.pdbx_strand_id
1 'polypeptide(L)'
;MRVIRRRAWTKKGKRKKVNGQRKRGRVNVMGALRYNDKKRVCFMSKKGNSETFHEQLKKLHEEIRQEWINLGNLPEDFREKGPKIIIILDNAIL
;
A
#
# COMPACT_ATOMS: atom_id res chain seq x y z
N MET A 1 16.08 0.84 0.10
CA MET A 1 15.33 0.86 1.37
C MET A 1 16.32 1.01 2.53
N ARG A 2 16.27 2.08 3.33
CA ARG A 2 17.29 2.38 4.36
C ARG A 2 16.84 1.82 5.73
N VAL A 3 17.63 0.93 6.32
CA VAL A 3 17.31 0.33 7.63
C VAL A 3 17.60 1.36 8.73
N ILE A 4 16.55 1.85 9.40
CA ILE A 4 16.68 2.73 10.56
C ILE A 4 17.05 1.86 11.78
N ARG A 5 18.31 1.94 12.22
CA ARG A 5 18.75 1.33 13.48
C ARG A 5 18.49 2.32 14.63
N ARG A 6 17.35 2.19 15.30
CA ARG A 6 17.07 2.96 16.52
C ARG A 6 18.11 2.60 17.60
N ARG A 7 18.79 3.60 18.17
CA ARG A 7 19.71 3.41 19.29
C ARG A 7 18.88 3.07 20.53
N ALA A 8 19.16 1.95 21.17
CA ALA A 8 18.62 1.63 22.49
C ALA A 8 19.58 2.13 23.56
N TRP A 9 19.04 2.62 24.68
CA TRP A 9 19.84 2.90 25.87
C TRP A 9 20.56 1.63 26.31
N THR A 10 21.88 1.70 26.43
CA THR A 10 22.75 0.59 26.82
C THR A 10 23.80 1.11 27.80
N LYS A 11 24.32 0.23 28.66
CA LYS A 11 25.39 0.58 29.61
C LYS A 11 26.63 1.06 28.82
N LYS A 12 27.23 2.17 29.26
CA LYS A 12 28.45 2.74 28.66
C LYS A 12 29.52 1.65 28.49
N GLY A 13 30.05 1.52 27.27
CA GLY A 13 31.05 0.50 26.91
C GLY A 13 30.50 -0.88 26.52
N LYS A 14 29.18 -1.12 26.57
CA LYS A 14 28.59 -2.41 26.17
C LYS A 14 27.61 -2.26 25.00
N ARG A 15 27.84 -3.03 23.93
CA ARG A 15 26.93 -3.12 22.77
C ARG A 15 25.93 -4.26 22.95
N LYS A 16 24.63 -3.97 22.77
CA LYS A 16 23.60 -5.03 22.74
C LYS A 16 23.71 -5.82 21.44
N LYS A 17 24.04 -7.12 21.51
CA LYS A 17 23.94 -8.05 20.38
C LYS A 17 22.47 -8.44 20.21
N VAL A 18 21.77 -7.74 19.33
CA VAL A 18 20.39 -8.07 18.96
C VAL A 18 20.44 -8.81 17.63
N ASN A 19 20.01 -10.07 17.61
CA ASN A 19 19.76 -10.74 16.34
C ASN A 19 18.72 -9.95 15.55
N GLY A 20 18.89 -9.85 14.23
CA GLY A 20 17.95 -9.17 13.32
C GLY A 20 16.58 -9.85 13.20
N GLN A 21 16.19 -10.68 14.17
CA GLN A 21 14.88 -11.28 14.24
C GLN A 21 13.86 -10.20 14.58
N ARG A 22 13.00 -9.90 13.60
CA ARG A 22 11.90 -8.93 13.72
C ARG A 22 10.79 -9.50 14.61
N LYS A 23 10.96 -9.43 15.92
CA LYS A 23 9.86 -9.66 16.87
C LYS A 23 8.96 -8.43 16.86
N ARG A 24 7.94 -8.41 15.98
CA ARG A 24 6.61 -7.76 16.13
C ARG A 24 5.98 -7.45 14.75
N GLY A 25 4.76 -7.95 14.56
CA GLY A 25 3.74 -7.53 13.57
C GLY A 25 4.23 -7.27 12.14
N ARG A 26 4.12 -8.25 11.24
CA ARG A 26 4.13 -7.97 9.80
C ARG A 26 2.75 -7.43 9.42
N VAL A 27 2.72 -6.25 8.82
CA VAL A 27 1.51 -5.70 8.17
C VAL A 27 1.81 -5.67 6.69
N ASN A 28 0.91 -6.25 5.89
CA ASN A 28 0.99 -6.15 4.44
C ASN A 28 0.32 -4.84 4.02
N VAL A 29 0.93 -4.13 3.09
CA VAL A 29 0.37 -2.89 2.56
C VAL A 29 0.23 -3.06 1.06
N MET A 30 -0.97 -2.83 0.55
CA MET A 30 -1.19 -2.58 -0.87
C MET A 30 -1.31 -1.09 -1.08
N GLY A 31 -0.49 -0.53 -1.96
CA GLY A 31 -0.50 0.90 -2.25
C GLY A 31 -0.76 1.17 -3.72
N ALA A 32 -1.48 2.26 -4.00
CA ALA A 32 -1.59 2.85 -5.32
C ALA A 32 -0.91 4.22 -5.33
N LEU A 33 -0.27 4.54 -6.46
CA LEU A 33 0.38 5.83 -6.69
C LEU A 33 -0.19 6.43 -7.98
N ARG A 34 -0.75 7.63 -7.88
CA ARG A 34 -1.15 8.37 -9.07
C ARG A 34 0.07 9.03 -9.70
N TYR A 35 0.23 8.82 -11.01
CA TYR A 35 1.41 9.28 -11.73
C TYR A 35 1.57 10.81 -11.72
N ASN A 36 0.46 11.52 -11.93
CA ASN A 36 0.44 12.98 -12.14
C ASN A 36 0.79 13.77 -10.86
N ASP A 37 0.04 13.58 -9.78
CA ASP A 37 0.12 14.37 -8.54
C ASP A 37 0.85 13.64 -7.40
N LYS A 38 1.32 12.40 -7.65
CA LYS A 38 1.93 11.52 -6.65
C LYS A 38 1.03 11.23 -5.44
N LYS A 39 -0.29 11.40 -5.57
CA LYS A 39 -1.27 11.01 -4.54
C LYS A 39 -1.14 9.52 -4.25
N ARG A 40 -1.14 9.17 -2.95
CA ARG A 40 -0.95 7.80 -2.46
C ARG A 40 -2.21 7.33 -1.76
N VAL A 41 -2.63 6.13 -2.09
CA VAL A 41 -3.68 5.40 -1.38
C VAL A 41 -3.05 4.12 -0.85
N CYS A 42 -3.20 3.85 0.44
CA CYS A 42 -2.56 2.70 1.08
C CYS A 42 -3.60 1.91 1.89
N PHE A 43 -3.74 0.64 1.57
CA PHE A 43 -4.60 -0.29 2.28
C PHE A 43 -3.76 -1.23 3.14
N MET A 44 -4.06 -1.29 4.44
CA MET A 44 -3.40 -2.19 5.38
C MET A 44 -4.16 -3.51 5.45
N SER A 45 -3.45 -4.63 5.24
CA SER A 45 -3.98 -5.98 5.42
C SER A 45 -3.13 -6.81 6.38
N LYS A 46 -3.80 -7.66 7.16
CA LYS A 46 -3.14 -8.60 8.07
C LYS A 46 -2.47 -9.75 7.32
N LYS A 47 -3.02 -10.17 6.17
CA LYS A 47 -2.53 -11.28 5.33
C LYS A 47 -2.70 -10.91 3.85
N GLY A 48 -1.72 -11.23 3.01
CA GLY A 48 -1.87 -11.16 1.56
C GLY A 48 -2.40 -12.49 1.06
N ASN A 49 -3.61 -12.49 0.50
CA ASN A 49 -4.18 -13.60 -0.27
C ASN A 49 -4.99 -13.01 -1.44
N SER A 50 -5.41 -13.85 -2.38
CA SER A 50 -6.18 -13.42 -3.56
C SER A 50 -7.44 -12.63 -3.21
N GLU A 51 -8.17 -13.06 -2.18
CA GLU A 51 -9.40 -12.42 -1.72
C GLU A 51 -9.15 -11.00 -1.21
N THR A 52 -8.20 -10.83 -0.28
CA THR A 52 -7.85 -9.51 0.26
C THR A 52 -7.31 -8.60 -0.83
N PHE A 53 -6.56 -9.14 -1.79
CA PHE A 53 -6.06 -8.41 -2.96
C PHE A 53 -7.22 -7.86 -3.81
N HIS A 54 -8.19 -8.71 -4.15
CA HIS A 54 -9.37 -8.33 -4.92
C HIS A 54 -10.24 -7.29 -4.20
N GLU A 55 -10.43 -7.45 -2.89
CA GLU A 55 -11.17 -6.48 -2.08
C GLU A 55 -10.49 -5.09 -2.07
N GLN A 56 -9.17 -5.03 -1.95
CA GLN A 56 -8.46 -3.75 -2.01
C GLN A 56 -8.56 -3.11 -3.40
N LEU A 57 -8.51 -3.89 -4.49
CA LEU A 57 -8.71 -3.36 -5.84
C LEU A 57 -10.11 -2.78 -6.03
N LYS A 58 -11.15 -3.43 -5.51
CA LYS A 58 -12.52 -2.89 -5.54
C LYS A 58 -12.62 -1.56 -4.79
N LYS A 59 -12.02 -1.47 -3.60
CA LYS A 59 -11.98 -0.22 -2.83
C LYS A 59 -11.25 0.89 -3.57
N LEU A 60 -10.09 0.59 -4.14
CA LEU A 60 -9.34 1.54 -4.96
C LEU A 60 -10.16 2.05 -6.15
N HIS A 61 -10.82 1.13 -6.87
CA HIS A 61 -11.66 1.49 -8.01
C HIS A 61 -12.80 2.41 -7.59
N GLU A 62 -13.49 2.09 -6.49
CA GLU A 62 -14.59 2.91 -5.98
C GLU A 62 -14.11 4.29 -5.51
N GLU A 63 -12.96 4.37 -4.81
CA GLU A 63 -12.38 5.67 -4.42
C GLU A 63 -12.07 6.55 -5.63
N ILE A 64 -11.50 5.97 -6.69
CA ILE A 64 -11.21 6.71 -7.93
C ILE A 64 -12.52 7.14 -8.62
N ARG A 65 -13.54 6.28 -8.62
CA ARG A 65 -14.85 6.59 -9.20
C ARG A 65 -15.55 7.72 -8.44
N GLN A 66 -15.54 7.69 -7.12
CA GLN A 66 -16.10 8.76 -6.29
C GLN A 66 -15.34 10.07 -6.49
N GLU A 67 -14.00 10.03 -6.56
CA GLU A 67 -13.20 11.22 -6.87
C GLU A 67 -13.53 11.80 -8.24
N TRP A 68 -13.75 10.96 -9.25
CA TRP A 68 -14.18 11.38 -10.58
C TRP A 68 -15.54 12.09 -10.58
N ILE A 69 -16.52 11.53 -9.84
CA ILE A 69 -17.86 12.13 -9.69
C ILE A 69 -17.76 13.46 -8.93
N ASN A 70 -16.94 13.52 -7.89
CA ASN A 70 -16.71 14.74 -7.10
C ASN A 70 -16.06 15.87 -7.91
N LEU A 71 -15.38 15.54 -9.02
CA LEU A 71 -14.86 16.52 -9.99
C LEU A 71 -15.94 17.01 -10.96
N GLY A 72 -17.20 16.57 -10.82
CA GLY A 72 -18.34 16.98 -11.64
C GLY A 72 -18.56 16.13 -12.89
N ASN A 73 -17.86 15.00 -13.03
CA ASN A 73 -18.02 14.12 -14.19
C ASN A 73 -19.17 13.12 -14.01
N LEU A 74 -19.73 12.67 -15.12
CA LEU A 74 -20.80 11.67 -15.13
C LEU A 74 -20.29 10.27 -14.71
N PRO A 75 -20.99 9.56 -13.81
CA PRO A 75 -20.64 8.20 -13.42
C PRO A 75 -20.62 7.19 -14.58
N GLU A 76 -21.46 7.38 -15.59
CA GLU A 76 -21.65 6.50 -16.74
C GLU A 76 -20.42 6.53 -17.66
N ASP A 77 -19.84 7.71 -17.82
CA ASP A 77 -18.66 7.97 -18.64
C ASP A 77 -17.36 7.42 -18.04
N PHE A 78 -17.38 7.04 -16.76
CA PHE A 78 -16.17 6.61 -16.03
C PHE A 78 -15.46 5.45 -16.72
N ARG A 79 -16.21 4.51 -17.30
CA ARG A 79 -15.63 3.32 -17.96
C ARG A 79 -14.80 3.70 -19.18
N GLU A 80 -15.27 4.66 -19.96
CA GLU A 80 -14.64 5.07 -21.22
C GLU A 80 -13.58 6.16 -20.98
N LYS A 81 -13.98 7.22 -20.29
CA LYS A 81 -13.20 8.47 -20.11
C LYS A 81 -12.44 8.53 -18.79
N GLY A 82 -12.74 7.65 -17.84
CA GLY A 82 -12.11 7.66 -16.52
C GLY A 82 -10.63 7.23 -16.53
N PRO A 83 -9.94 7.40 -15.39
CA PRO A 83 -8.53 7.06 -15.26
C PRO A 83 -8.27 5.57 -15.51
N LYS A 84 -7.17 5.26 -16.21
CA LYS A 84 -6.72 3.88 -16.39
C LYS A 84 -5.87 3.43 -15.20
N ILE A 85 -6.16 2.25 -14.68
CA ILE A 85 -5.44 1.65 -13.55
C ILE A 85 -4.45 0.62 -14.10
N ILE A 86 -3.16 0.82 -13.82
CA ILE A 86 -2.11 -0.14 -14.14
C ILE A 86 -1.80 -0.93 -12.87
N ILE A 87 -1.95 -2.25 -12.94
CA ILE A 87 -1.65 -3.16 -11.83
C ILE A 87 -0.27 -3.75 -12.06
N ILE A 88 0.63 -3.57 -11.09
CA ILE A 88 1.97 -4.17 -11.09
C ILE A 88 1.98 -5.20 -9.97
N LEU A 89 2.14 -6.47 -10.34
CA LEU A 89 2.32 -7.58 -9.42
C LEU A 89 3.76 -8.05 -9.51
N ASP A 90 4.38 -8.35 -8.38
CA ASP A 90 5.49 -9.27 -8.39
C ASP A 90 4.95 -10.66 -8.74
N ASN A 91 5.77 -11.51 -9.38
CA ASN A 91 5.47 -12.94 -9.56
C ASN A 91 5.50 -13.63 -8.19
N ALA A 92 4.57 -13.27 -7.31
CA ALA A 92 4.25 -14.01 -6.12
C ALA A 92 3.36 -15.17 -6.56
N ILE A 93 3.82 -16.40 -6.32
CA ILE A 93 2.95 -17.57 -6.41
C ILE A 93 1.86 -17.36 -5.35
N LEU A 94 0.62 -17.17 -5.82
CA LEU A 94 -0.58 -17.02 -4.99
C LEU A 94 -0.86 -18.27 -4.17
#